data_AF-A0A7V3SMV0-F1
#
_entry.id   AF-A0A7V3SMV0-F1
#
_cell.length_a   1.000
_cell.length_b   1.000
_cell.length_c   1.000
_cell.angle_alpha   90.00
_cell.angle_beta   90.00
_cell.angle_gamma   90.00
#
_symmetry.space_group_name_H-M   'P 1'
#
loop_
_entity.id
_entity.type
_entity.pdbx_description
1 polymer ?
#
loop_
_entity_poly.entity_id
_entity_poly.type
_entity_poly.pdbx_seq_one_letter_code
_entity_poly.pdbx_strand_id
1 'polypeptide(L)'
;PEKTFPTTSLPAGVRKVKDKGQRGWRVSVYRIIEEPGKPPAFEKVTTDYYRPQPRIVLVGQATSTRPPAQETMPAEPHEVREQSP
;
A
#
# COMPACT_ATOMS: atom_id res chain seq x y z
N PRO A 1 -12.15 -4.02 -0.01
CA PRO A 1 -11.50 -5.28 0.44
C PRO A 1 -9.99 -5.14 0.27
N GLU A 2 -9.19 -5.71 1.18
CA GLU A 2 -7.72 -5.72 1.09
C GLU A 2 -7.23 -7.16 0.95
N LYS A 3 -6.23 -7.38 0.09
CA LYS A 3 -5.50 -8.64 -0.06
C LYS A 3 -4.02 -8.39 0.19
N THR A 4 -3.43 -9.18 1.08
CA THR A 4 -2.02 -9.09 1.44
C THR A 4 -1.23 -10.25 0.86
N PHE A 5 -0.04 -9.98 0.33
CA PHE A 5 0.88 -10.99 -0.19
C PHE A 5 2.28 -10.83 0.42
N PRO A 6 2.94 -11.92 0.84
CA PRO A 6 4.31 -11.85 1.33
C PRO A 6 5.30 -11.53 0.21
N THR A 7 6.40 -10.84 0.54
CA THR A 7 7.51 -10.60 -0.39
C THR A 7 8.86 -10.51 0.32
N THR A 8 9.92 -11.01 -0.32
CA THR A 8 11.31 -10.83 0.14
C THR A 8 11.95 -9.55 -0.40
N SER A 9 11.24 -8.79 -1.24
CA SER A 9 11.73 -7.50 -1.78
C SER A 9 11.65 -6.34 -0.79
N LEU A 10 11.01 -6.56 0.38
CA LEU A 10 10.83 -5.57 1.43
C LEU A 10 11.34 -6.14 2.77
N PRO A 11 11.91 -5.29 3.64
CA PRO A 11 12.29 -5.69 4.99
C PRO A 11 11.11 -6.28 5.77
N ALA A 12 11.40 -7.20 6.68
CA ALA A 12 10.41 -7.83 7.53
C ALA A 12 9.48 -6.78 8.19
N GLY A 13 8.17 -6.96 8.00
CA GLY A 13 7.14 -6.06 8.56
C GLY A 13 6.85 -4.79 7.75
N VAL A 14 7.69 -4.43 6.77
CA VAL A 14 7.41 -3.28 5.90
C VAL A 14 6.25 -3.60 4.97
N ARG A 15 5.25 -2.71 4.93
CA ARG A 15 4.06 -2.84 4.09
C ARG A 15 4.12 -1.84 2.94
N LYS A 16 3.89 -2.31 1.72
CA LYS A 16 3.83 -1.45 0.52
C LYS A 16 2.59 -1.74 -0.30
N VAL A 17 1.85 -0.71 -0.65
CA VAL A 17 0.70 -0.82 -1.56
C VAL A 17 1.22 -1.04 -2.97
N LYS A 18 0.87 -2.18 -3.57
CA LYS A 18 1.16 -2.48 -4.98
C LYS A 18 0.02 -2.02 -5.88
N ASP A 19 -1.21 -2.22 -5.45
CA ASP A 19 -2.42 -1.76 -6.15
C ASP A 19 -3.38 -1.12 -5.14
N LYS A 20 -3.95 0.03 -5.49
CA LYS A 20 -4.93 0.72 -4.65
C LYS A 20 -6.30 0.04 -4.69
N GLY A 21 -6.56 -0.82 -5.67
CA GLY A 21 -7.87 -1.37 -5.95
C GLY A 21 -8.81 -0.32 -6.55
N GLN A 22 -10.07 -0.71 -6.75
CA GLN A 22 -11.11 0.14 -7.32
C GLN A 22 -12.44 -0.07 -6.61
N ARG A 23 -13.22 1.00 -6.47
CA ARG A 23 -14.60 0.89 -5.99
C ARG A 23 -15.45 0.15 -7.02
N GLY A 24 -16.44 -0.58 -6.53
CA GLY A 24 -17.47 -1.15 -7.38
C GLY A 24 -18.44 -0.07 -7.85
N TRP A 25 -19.27 -0.42 -8.83
CA TRP A 25 -20.23 0.50 -9.43
C TRP A 25 -21.63 -0.08 -9.37
N ARG A 26 -22.60 0.80 -9.14
CA ARG A 26 -24.02 0.53 -9.39
C ARG A 26 -24.44 1.42 -10.53
N VAL A 27 -24.88 0.83 -11.63
CA VAL A 27 -25.32 1.55 -12.82
C VAL A 27 -26.81 1.30 -12.99
N SER A 28 -27.60 2.36 -13.15
CA SER A 28 -29.04 2.26 -13.40
C SER A 28 -29.36 2.98 -14.69
N VAL A 29 -30.00 2.28 -15.62
CA VAL A 29 -30.46 2.84 -16.89
C VAL A 29 -31.91 3.24 -16.75
N TYR A 30 -32.25 4.46 -17.15
CA TYR A 30 -33.61 4.97 -17.16
C TYR A 30 -34.01 5.34 -18.59
N ARG A 31 -35.23 5.00 -18.96
CA ARG A 31 -35.91 5.56 -20.12
C ARG A 31 -36.59 6.85 -19.68
N ILE A 32 -36.35 7.91 -20.45
CA ILE A 32 -37.01 9.21 -20.26
C ILE A 32 -38.17 9.26 -21.25
N ILE A 33 -39.36 9.54 -20.75
CA ILE A 33 -40.59 9.68 -21.55
C ILE A 33 -41.00 11.16 -21.48
N GLU A 34 -40.96 11.83 -22.63
CA GLU A 34 -41.32 13.24 -22.77
C GLU A 34 -42.66 13.35 -23.49
N GLU A 35 -43.62 14.02 -22.85
CA GLU A 35 -44.93 14.31 -23.41
C GLU A 35 -45.15 15.84 -23.42
N PRO A 36 -45.64 16.43 -24.53
CA PRO A 36 -45.90 17.86 -24.60
C PRO A 36 -46.82 18.34 -23.46
N GLY A 37 -46.39 19.39 -22.75
CA GLY A 37 -47.16 19.97 -21.65
C GLY A 37 -47.13 19.18 -20.34
N LYS A 38 -46.34 18.09 -20.25
CA LYS A 38 -46.16 17.32 -19.01
C LYS A 38 -44.69 17.26 -18.60
N PRO A 39 -44.40 17.13 -17.29
CA PRO A 39 -43.05 16.84 -16.82
C PRO A 39 -42.55 15.48 -17.34
N PRO A 40 -41.23 15.33 -17.58
CA PRO A 40 -40.65 14.05 -17.99
C PRO A 40 -40.91 12.95 -16.96
N ALA A 41 -41.28 11.76 -17.43
CA ALA A 41 -41.36 10.56 -16.60
C ALA A 41 -40.09 9.71 -16.77
N PHE A 42 -39.59 9.15 -15.66
CA PHE A 42 -38.41 8.29 -15.64
C PHE A 42 -38.81 6.86 -15.32
N GLU A 43 -38.62 5.96 -16.28
CA GLU A 43 -38.88 4.53 -16.12
C GLU A 43 -37.54 3.81 -15.96
N LYS A 44 -37.34 3.08 -14.85
CA LYS A 44 -36.11 2.32 -14.62
C LYS A 44 -36.11 1.07 -15.48
N VAL A 45 -35.13 0.94 -16.37
CA VAL A 45 -35.00 -0.17 -17.31
C VAL A 45 -34.20 -1.31 -16.68
N THR A 46 -32.98 -1.03 -16.21
CA THR A 46 -32.12 -2.03 -15.59
C THR A 46 -31.33 -1.47 -14.41
N THR A 47 -30.73 -2.36 -13.62
CA THR A 47 -29.70 -1.98 -12.64
C THR A 47 -28.63 -3.05 -12.60
N ASP A 48 -27.40 -2.63 -12.87
CA ASP A 48 -26.22 -3.49 -12.95
C ASP A 48 -25.27 -3.21 -11.78
N TYR A 49 -24.58 -4.26 -11.35
CA TYR A 49 -23.66 -4.23 -10.23
C TYR A 49 -22.28 -4.76 -10.63
N TYR A 50 -21.28 -3.90 -10.52
CA TYR A 50 -19.89 -4.24 -10.78
C TYR A 50 -19.15 -4.33 -9.45
N ARG A 51 -18.49 -5.47 -9.20
CA ARG A 51 -17.81 -5.75 -7.93
C ARG A 51 -16.59 -4.83 -7.75
N PRO A 52 -16.27 -4.42 -6.50
CA PRO A 52 -15.04 -3.69 -6.21
C PRO A 52 -13.81 -4.57 -6.43
N GLN A 53 -12.73 -3.96 -6.94
CA GLN A 53 -11.43 -4.59 -7.02
C GLN A 53 -10.66 -4.35 -5.71
N PRO A 54 -10.04 -5.38 -5.10
CA PRO A 54 -9.37 -5.25 -3.83
C PRO A 54 -8.07 -4.45 -3.93
N ARG A 55 -7.72 -3.76 -2.84
CA ARG A 55 -6.39 -3.18 -2.64
C ARG A 55 -5.38 -4.31 -2.44
N ILE A 56 -4.23 -4.24 -3.10
CA ILE A 56 -3.15 -5.22 -2.97
C ILE A 56 -2.00 -4.61 -2.17
N VAL A 57 -1.65 -5.25 -1.06
CA VAL A 57 -0.54 -4.84 -0.18
C VAL A 57 0.50 -5.95 -0.11
N LEU A 58 1.76 -5.60 -0.38
CA LEU A 58 2.89 -6.48 -0.15
C LEU A 58 3.40 -6.31 1.29
N VAL A 59 3.67 -7.42 1.96
CA VAL A 59 4.24 -7.46 3.32
C VAL A 59 5.62 -8.07 3.24
N GLY A 60 6.63 -7.32 3.68
CA GLY A 60 8.01 -7.74 3.65
C GLY A 60 8.33 -8.86 4.62
N GLN A 61 9.20 -9.76 4.17
CA GLN A 61 9.72 -10.91 4.91
C GLN A 61 11.25 -11.00 4.88
N ALA A 62 11.94 -10.02 4.27
CA ALA A 62 13.41 -10.03 4.28
C ALA A 62 13.92 -9.78 5.71
N THR A 63 14.60 -10.76 6.28
CA THR A 63 15.35 -10.56 7.51
C THR A 63 16.52 -9.63 7.20
N SER A 64 16.54 -8.46 7.83
CA SER A 64 17.71 -7.59 7.78
C SER A 64 18.83 -8.31 8.51
N THR A 65 19.77 -8.88 7.76
CA THR A 65 21.08 -9.21 8.31
C THR A 65 21.78 -7.88 8.55
N ARG A 66 21.42 -7.20 9.65
CA ARG A 66 22.22 -6.12 10.21
C ARG A 66 23.55 -6.80 10.61
N PRO A 67 24.70 -6.50 9.97
CA PRO A 67 25.97 -6.87 10.57
C PRO A 67 25.99 -6.22 11.95
N PRO A 68 26.38 -6.92 13.03
CA PRO A 68 26.52 -6.27 14.32
C PRO A 68 27.39 -5.04 14.12
N ALA A 69 26.88 -3.88 14.53
CA ALA A 69 27.68 -2.66 14.58
C ALA A 69 28.99 -3.05 15.27
N GLN A 70 30.11 -2.86 14.59
CA GLN A 70 31.42 -3.00 15.23
C GLN A 70 31.37 -2.15 16.49
N GLU A 71 31.39 -2.83 17.64
CA GLU A 71 31.70 -2.22 18.92
C GLU A 71 32.97 -1.40 18.67
N THR A 72 32.82 -0.08 18.72
CA THR A 72 33.97 0.81 18.74
C THR A 72 34.69 0.46 20.03
N MET A 73 35.76 -0.32 19.91
CA MET A 73 36.68 -0.58 21.01
C MET A 73 37.12 0.79 21.55
N PRO A 74 37.10 1.01 22.87
CA PRO A 74 37.59 2.25 23.44
C PRO A 74 39.05 2.42 23.01
N ALA A 75 39.37 3.61 22.51
CA ALA A 75 40.71 4.00 22.15
C ALA A 75 41.66 3.68 23.32
N GLU A 76 42.62 2.78 23.09
CA GLU A 76 43.77 2.67 23.98
C GLU A 76 44.47 4.02 24.03
N PRO A 77 44.74 4.58 25.23
CA PRO A 77 45.49 5.82 25.33
C PRO A 77 46.91 5.58 24.81
N HIS A 78 47.30 6.38 23.83
CA HIS A 78 48.65 6.43 23.28
C HIS A 78 49.64 6.74 24.42
N GLU A 79 50.40 5.74 24.85
CA GLU A 79 51.51 5.91 25.79
C GLU A 79 52.60 6.75 25.10
N VAL A 80 52.66 8.03 25.49
CA VAL A 80 53.75 8.93 25.12
C VAL A 80 55.01 8.46 25.82
N ARG A 81 55.92 7.83 25.07
CA ARG A 81 57.23 7.44 25.59
C ARG A 81 58.08 8.71 25.73
N GLU A 82 58.09 9.27 26.94
CA GLU A 82 59.00 10.33 27.36
C GLU A 82 60.44 9.90 27.09
N GLN A 83 61.13 10.67 26.24
CA GLN A 83 62.58 10.63 26.14
C GLN A 83 63.15 11.35 27.37
N SER A 84 64.10 10.72 28.05
CA SER A 84 64.86 11.31 29.16
C SER A 84 66.34 10.99 28.97
N PRO A 85 67.24 11.75 29.62
CA PRO A 85 68.30 12.53 28.96
C PRO A 85 69.64 11.82 28.78
#